data_AF-A0A3A4WQJ7-F1
#
_entry.id   AF-A0A3A4WQJ7-F1
#
_cell.length_a   1.000
_cell.length_b   1.000
_cell.length_c   1.000
_cell.angle_alpha   90.00
_cell.angle_beta   90.00
_cell.angle_gamma   90.00
#
_symmetry.space_group_name_H-M   'P 1'
#
loop_
_entity.id
_entity.type
_entity.pdbx_description
1 polymer ?
#
loop_
_entity_poly.entity_id
_entity_poly.type
_entity_poly.pdbx_seq_one_letter_code
_entity_poly.pdbx_strand_id
1 'polypeptide(L)'
;MATPSTISIPATLRNPHPAIAALRDNKRHFDLTPSVRNRALRVLQALIKAAEQKGYQVKSVEKCREGYRYGSYESKDHLVIDTGETREGVRIFQQRDRARHTPTREELAEQERWGRRPPVYDYAPNKFLRLELNRHWDGHRHSWSEGPRGPIDKKLPGVLDEISRRHEQAMQRRLSAEEERAEREREWYAVHERAEVLLQEANRAEVLMAQADRWRRACEIRGYVAAMTSVAEGLDDPAMREKAKRWIRWATDYCESLDPFNQPIEMPEEIEITAESLRPFMQGWDPWGPPR
;
A
#
# COMPACT_ATOMS: atom_id res chain seq x y z
N MET A 1 6.88 30.85 -22.74
CA MET A 1 6.77 31.31 -21.35
C MET A 1 5.30 31.66 -21.09
N ALA A 2 4.57 30.82 -20.36
CA ALA A 2 3.18 31.14 -19.99
C ALA A 2 3.21 32.32 -19.00
N THR A 3 2.51 33.41 -19.33
CA THR A 3 2.29 34.53 -18.41
C THR A 3 1.62 34.00 -17.14
N PRO A 4 2.03 34.42 -15.93
CA PRO A 4 1.37 33.96 -14.71
C PRO A 4 -0.09 34.39 -14.74
N SER A 5 -0.98 33.42 -14.81
CA SER A 5 -2.43 33.63 -14.78
C SER A 5 -2.78 34.43 -13.53
N THR A 6 -3.08 35.71 -13.69
CA THR A 6 -3.42 36.56 -12.55
C THR A 6 -4.84 36.27 -12.13
N ILE A 7 -5.01 35.75 -10.92
CA ILE A 7 -6.34 35.47 -10.36
C ILE A 7 -6.94 36.80 -9.88
N SER A 8 -8.02 37.24 -10.55
CA SER A 8 -8.73 38.47 -10.19
C SER A 8 -9.62 38.23 -8.98
N ILE A 9 -9.43 39.03 -7.92
CA ILE A 9 -10.23 38.94 -6.70
C ILE A 9 -11.45 39.83 -6.83
N PRO A 10 -12.66 39.32 -6.54
CA PRO A 10 -13.86 40.10 -6.63
C PRO A 10 -13.85 41.23 -5.59
N ALA A 11 -14.20 42.45 -5.99
CA ALA A 11 -14.29 43.58 -5.07
C ALA A 11 -15.34 43.34 -3.97
N THR A 12 -16.44 42.65 -4.30
CA THR A 12 -17.55 42.32 -3.40
C THR A 12 -17.97 40.85 -3.56
N LEU A 13 -18.47 40.23 -2.48
CA LEU A 13 -19.01 38.86 -2.50
C LEU A 13 -20.47 38.88 -2.96
N ARG A 14 -20.70 39.05 -4.26
CA ARG A 14 -22.02 38.86 -4.87
C ARG A 14 -22.14 37.40 -5.32
N ASN A 15 -23.15 36.69 -4.81
CA ASN A 15 -23.38 35.26 -5.04
C ASN A 15 -22.18 34.36 -4.64
N PRO A 16 -21.91 34.19 -3.32
CA PRO A 16 -20.80 33.35 -2.86
C PRO A 16 -21.03 31.88 -3.21
N HIS A 17 -19.94 31.16 -3.51
CA HIS A 17 -19.98 29.69 -3.68
C HIS A 17 -20.56 29.04 -2.41
N PRO A 18 -21.32 27.93 -2.50
CA PRO A 18 -21.92 27.28 -1.33
C PRO A 18 -20.93 27.03 -0.18
N ALA A 19 -19.70 26.62 -0.50
CA ALA A 19 -18.64 26.45 0.50
C ALA A 19 -18.27 27.74 1.24
N ILE A 20 -18.27 28.88 0.55
CA ILE A 20 -18.01 30.20 1.16
C ILE A 20 -19.22 30.67 1.97
N ALA A 21 -20.44 30.41 1.50
CA ALA A 21 -21.66 30.70 2.25
C ALA A 21 -21.68 29.93 3.58
N ALA A 22 -21.41 28.62 3.54
CA ALA A 22 -21.32 27.77 4.73
C ALA A 22 -20.24 28.28 5.70
N LEU A 23 -19.06 28.65 5.20
CA LEU A 23 -17.98 29.20 6.02
C LEU A 23 -18.31 30.57 6.62
N ARG A 24 -19.01 31.43 5.86
CA ARG A 24 -19.47 32.75 6.35
C ARG A 24 -20.47 32.59 7.48
N ASP A 25 -21.30 31.56 7.46
CA ASP A 25 -22.35 31.39 8.46
C ASP A 25 -21.80 30.62 9.70
N ASN A 26 -20.69 29.87 9.54
CA ASN A 26 -20.00 29.18 10.62
C ASN A 26 -18.92 30.04 11.31
N LYS A 27 -19.29 30.71 12.41
CA LYS A 27 -18.38 31.60 13.16
C LYS A 27 -17.30 30.89 14.00
N ARG A 28 -17.43 29.60 14.32
CA ARG A 28 -16.55 28.90 15.28
C ARG A 28 -15.24 28.36 14.68
N HIS A 29 -15.16 28.26 13.35
CA HIS A 29 -14.00 27.69 12.65
C HIS A 29 -13.33 28.71 11.74
N PHE A 30 -13.71 29.99 11.83
CA PHE A 30 -13.17 31.06 11.00
C PHE A 30 -12.75 32.25 11.88
N ASP A 31 -11.80 31.96 12.78
CA ASP A 31 -11.29 32.86 13.83
C ASP A 31 -10.41 33.98 13.24
N LEU A 32 -11.06 34.89 12.52
CA LEU A 32 -10.47 36.08 11.95
C LEU A 32 -11.17 37.33 12.50
N THR A 33 -10.42 38.41 12.72
CA THR A 33 -11.04 39.68 13.13
C THR A 33 -12.01 40.18 12.05
N PRO A 34 -13.08 40.91 12.43
CA PRO A 34 -14.07 41.43 11.48
C PRO A 34 -13.45 42.22 10.30
N SER A 35 -12.35 42.93 10.57
CA SER A 35 -11.61 43.74 9.60
C SER A 35 -10.98 42.93 8.44
N VAL A 36 -10.52 41.70 8.70
CA VAL A 36 -9.87 40.86 7.67
C VAL A 36 -10.77 39.74 7.15
N ARG A 37 -11.85 39.42 7.89
CA ARG A 37 -12.79 38.33 7.56
C ARG A 37 -13.37 38.43 6.14
N ASN A 38 -13.91 39.59 5.77
CA ASN A 38 -14.48 39.81 4.43
C ASN A 38 -13.42 39.76 3.33
N ARG A 39 -12.16 40.09 3.64
CA ARG A 39 -11.05 39.97 2.70
C ARG A 39 -10.68 38.50 2.50
N ALA A 40 -10.56 37.73 3.57
CA ALA A 40 -10.27 36.29 3.51
C ALA A 40 -11.32 35.52 2.70
N LEU A 41 -12.62 35.80 2.90
CA LEU A 41 -13.69 35.17 2.12
C LEU A 41 -13.59 35.51 0.61
N ARG A 42 -13.20 36.73 0.25
CA ARG A 42 -12.98 37.12 -1.16
C ARG A 42 -11.79 36.39 -1.78
N VAL A 43 -10.70 36.23 -1.03
CA VAL A 43 -9.52 35.48 -1.45
C VAL A 43 -9.88 34.02 -1.69
N LEU A 44 -10.61 33.38 -0.77
CA LEU A 44 -11.07 32.00 -0.95
C LEU A 44 -12.04 31.88 -2.14
N GLN A 45 -13.00 32.79 -2.30
CA GLN A 45 -13.91 32.81 -3.45
C GLN A 45 -13.15 32.88 -4.79
N ALA A 46 -12.09 33.69 -4.86
CA ALA A 46 -11.26 33.81 -6.07
C ALA A 46 -10.49 32.51 -6.35
N LEU A 47 -9.95 31.86 -5.31
CA LEU A 47 -9.29 30.57 -5.43
C LEU A 47 -10.25 29.48 -5.91
N ILE A 48 -11.47 29.42 -5.36
CA ILE A 48 -12.51 28.47 -5.77
C ILE A 48 -12.81 28.64 -7.26
N LYS A 49 -13.10 29.88 -7.69
CA LYS A 49 -13.41 30.15 -9.09
C LYS A 49 -12.27 29.72 -10.02
N ALA A 50 -11.02 29.95 -9.61
CA ALA A 50 -9.86 29.54 -10.39
C ALA A 50 -9.67 28.01 -10.40
N ALA A 51 -9.98 27.33 -9.31
CA ALA A 51 -9.95 25.86 -9.23
C ALA A 51 -11.05 25.23 -10.11
N GLU A 52 -12.28 25.75 -10.06
CA GLU A 52 -13.40 25.32 -10.91
C GLU A 52 -13.10 25.53 -12.40
N GLN A 53 -12.44 26.64 -12.77
CA GLN A 53 -11.98 26.88 -14.14
C GLN A 53 -10.96 25.86 -14.63
N LYS A 54 -10.20 25.23 -13.72
CA LYS A 54 -9.31 24.10 -14.03
C LYS A 54 -10.03 22.74 -14.01
N GLY A 55 -11.32 22.70 -13.70
CA GLY A 55 -12.11 21.47 -13.62
C GLY A 55 -12.06 20.78 -12.25
N TYR A 56 -11.48 21.42 -11.22
CA TYR A 56 -11.47 20.85 -9.87
C TYR A 56 -12.78 21.12 -9.14
N GLN A 57 -13.22 20.16 -8.34
CA GLN A 57 -14.44 20.30 -7.54
C GLN A 57 -14.09 20.90 -6.18
N VAL A 58 -14.92 21.82 -5.68
CA VAL A 58 -14.74 22.39 -4.35
C VAL A 58 -15.90 21.99 -3.44
N LYS A 59 -15.56 21.45 -2.28
CA LYS A 59 -16.52 21.01 -1.26
C LYS A 59 -16.35 21.82 0.02
N SER A 60 -17.46 22.15 0.68
CA SER A 60 -17.43 22.58 2.08
C SER A 60 -17.02 21.42 2.96
N VAL A 61 -16.34 21.74 4.06
CA VAL A 61 -16.14 20.78 5.15
C VAL A 61 -17.45 20.71 5.94
N GLU A 62 -18.28 19.72 5.62
CA GLU A 62 -19.43 19.38 6.46
C GLU A 62 -18.97 18.63 7.70
N LYS A 63 -19.76 18.72 8.78
CA LYS A 63 -19.52 17.92 9.98
C LYS A 63 -19.69 16.44 9.63
N CYS A 64 -18.63 15.64 9.70
CA CYS A 64 -18.80 14.22 9.91
C CYS A 64 -19.30 14.01 11.35
N ARG A 65 -20.63 14.02 11.55
CA ARG A 65 -21.27 13.40 12.70
C ARG A 65 -21.56 11.94 12.36
N GLU A 66 -20.52 11.16 12.09
CA GLU A 66 -20.72 9.73 11.84
C GLU A 66 -19.86 8.89 12.78
N GLY A 67 -20.56 8.23 13.71
CA GLY A 67 -20.09 7.04 14.40
C GLY A 67 -19.37 7.24 15.73
N TYR A 68 -19.91 6.60 16.78
CA TYR A 68 -19.22 6.26 18.03
C TYR A 68 -18.07 5.26 17.79
N ARG A 69 -17.05 5.63 17.01
CA ARG A 69 -15.87 4.79 16.82
C ARG A 69 -14.65 5.68 16.68
N TYR A 70 -13.86 5.75 17.77
CA TYR A 70 -12.54 6.38 17.87
C TYR A 70 -12.40 7.77 17.23
N GLY A 71 -12.62 8.82 18.04
CA GLY A 71 -12.08 10.15 17.81
C GLY A 71 -12.46 10.82 16.49
N SER A 72 -13.65 11.40 16.43
CA SER A 72 -14.03 12.37 15.38
C SER A 72 -13.03 13.54 15.37
N TYR A 73 -11.98 13.46 14.54
CA TYR A 73 -11.17 14.62 14.20
C TYR A 73 -12.00 15.52 13.29
N GLU A 74 -12.62 16.54 13.88
CA GLU A 74 -13.27 17.61 13.12
C GLU A 74 -12.17 18.24 12.23
N SER A 75 -12.34 18.16 10.91
CA SER A 75 -11.37 18.75 9.99
C SER A 75 -11.30 20.25 10.26
N LYS A 76 -10.08 20.75 10.42
CA LYS A 76 -9.79 22.18 10.62
C LYS A 76 -9.71 22.93 9.30
N ASP A 77 -9.99 22.27 8.18
CA ASP A 77 -9.95 22.87 6.86
C ASP A 77 -11.20 23.74 6.64
N HIS A 78 -11.03 24.85 5.92
CA HIS A 78 -12.16 25.74 5.63
C HIS A 78 -12.92 25.29 4.38
N LEU A 79 -12.21 24.66 3.45
CA LEU A 79 -12.75 24.04 2.24
C LEU A 79 -11.81 22.94 1.76
N VAL A 80 -12.31 22.05 0.90
CA VAL A 80 -11.51 21.01 0.24
C VAL A 80 -11.62 21.18 -1.27
N ILE A 81 -10.46 21.16 -1.94
CA ILE A 81 -10.37 21.10 -3.40
C ILE A 81 -10.09 19.65 -3.78
N ASP A 82 -11.00 19.04 -4.51
CA ASP A 82 -10.94 17.66 -4.99
C ASP A 82 -10.58 17.67 -6.47
N THR A 83 -9.39 17.16 -6.79
CA THR A 83 -8.88 17.07 -8.17
C THR A 83 -9.25 15.75 -8.83
N GLY A 84 -9.94 14.84 -8.13
CA GLY A 84 -10.17 13.45 -8.53
C GLY A 84 -9.05 12.51 -8.09
N GLU A 85 -7.82 13.00 -8.04
CA GLU A 85 -6.63 12.23 -7.65
C GLU A 85 -6.14 12.59 -6.25
N THR A 86 -6.31 13.85 -5.86
CA THR A 86 -5.95 14.38 -4.54
C THR A 86 -7.08 15.20 -3.94
N ARG A 87 -7.17 15.16 -2.60
CA ARG A 87 -8.06 16.02 -1.82
C ARG A 87 -7.23 16.97 -0.97
N GLU A 88 -7.26 18.24 -1.34
CA GLU A 88 -6.46 19.29 -0.72
C GLU A 88 -7.30 20.15 0.21
N GLY A 89 -7.05 20.01 1.51
CA GLY A 89 -7.62 20.87 2.55
C GLY A 89 -7.00 22.26 2.48
N VAL A 90 -7.83 23.29 2.38
CA VAL A 90 -7.38 24.68 2.31
C VAL A 90 -7.73 25.40 3.61
N ARG A 91 -6.72 25.99 4.22
CA ARG A 91 -6.82 26.79 5.45
C ARG A 91 -6.37 28.22 5.22
N ILE A 92 -7.00 29.16 5.90
CA ILE A 92 -6.63 30.59 5.84
C ILE A 92 -6.61 31.16 7.26
N PHE A 93 -5.54 31.86 7.60
CA PHE A 93 -5.26 32.36 8.93
C PHE A 93 -4.95 33.85 8.89
N GLN A 94 -5.33 34.56 9.94
CA GLN A 94 -4.81 35.89 10.23
C GLN A 94 -3.48 35.74 10.96
N GLN A 95 -2.45 36.42 10.46
CA GLN A 95 -1.16 36.44 11.14
C GLN A 95 -1.26 37.31 12.41
N ARG A 96 -0.31 37.10 13.32
CA ARG A 96 -0.22 37.86 14.57
C ARG A 96 1.16 38.48 14.66
N ASP A 97 1.20 39.74 15.06
CA ASP A 97 2.46 40.41 15.38
C ASP A 97 2.89 40.00 16.78
N ARG A 98 4.18 39.68 16.92
CA ARG A 98 4.78 39.32 18.21
C ARG A 98 5.42 40.56 18.82
N ALA A 99 4.89 41.01 19.95
CA ALA A 99 5.49 42.07 20.76
C ALA A 99 6.03 41.48 22.06
N ARG A 100 7.10 42.05 22.60
CA ARG A 100 7.61 41.63 23.92
C ARG A 100 6.57 42.01 24.97
N HIS A 101 6.16 41.03 25.77
CA HIS A 101 5.16 41.24 26.81
C HIS A 101 5.74 42.11 27.93
N THR A 102 4.94 43.04 28.42
CA THR A 102 5.29 43.87 29.58
C THR A 102 4.48 43.35 30.77
N PRO A 103 5.10 42.65 31.73
CA PRO A 103 4.38 42.04 32.86
C PRO A 103 3.53 43.05 33.60
N THR A 104 2.27 42.71 33.82
CA THR A 104 1.37 43.51 34.66
C THR A 104 1.70 43.32 36.14
N ARG A 105 1.28 44.26 36.99
CA ARG A 105 1.47 44.16 38.45
C ARG A 105 0.82 42.89 39.03
N GLU A 106 -0.31 42.47 38.48
CA GLU A 106 -1.02 41.26 38.88
C GLU A 106 -0.21 40.00 38.53
N GLU A 107 0.35 39.93 37.32
CA GLU A 107 1.17 38.79 36.90
C GLU A 107 2.49 38.69 37.68
N LEU A 108 3.08 39.83 38.07
CA LEU A 108 4.25 39.86 38.96
C LEU A 108 3.91 39.37 40.36
N ALA A 109 2.74 39.75 40.89
CA ALA A 109 2.25 39.25 42.18
C ALA A 109 1.90 37.76 42.14
N GLU A 110 1.32 37.27 41.04
CA GLU A 110 1.11 35.82 40.81
C GLU A 110 2.42 35.06 40.70
N GLN A 111 3.43 35.65 40.06
CA GLN A 111 4.77 35.05 39.97
C GLN A 111 5.41 34.91 41.34
N GLU A 112 5.31 35.93 42.19
CA GLU A 112 5.84 35.89 43.56
C GLU A 112 5.06 34.92 44.46
N ARG A 113 3.73 34.88 44.33
CA ARG A 113 2.86 34.05 45.17
C ARG A 113 2.83 32.57 44.77
N TRP A 114 2.90 32.28 43.47
CA TRP A 114 2.66 30.95 42.91
C TRP A 114 3.76 30.46 41.96
N GLY A 115 4.83 31.23 41.75
CA GLY A 115 5.92 30.87 40.83
C GLY A 115 5.56 30.91 39.34
N ARG A 116 4.37 31.40 38.99
CA ARG A 116 3.87 31.43 37.60
C ARG A 116 4.56 32.54 36.82
N ARG A 117 5.39 32.18 35.83
CA ARG A 117 6.10 33.16 34.99
C ARG A 117 5.13 33.83 34.01
N PRO A 118 5.12 35.16 33.90
CA PRO A 118 4.37 35.87 32.87
C PRO A 118 4.80 35.43 31.46
N PRO A 119 3.90 35.51 30.46
CA PRO A 119 4.26 35.28 29.07
C PRO A 119 5.44 36.15 28.64
N VAL A 120 6.31 35.63 27.76
CA VAL A 120 7.44 36.42 27.23
C VAL A 120 6.98 37.37 26.11
N TYR A 121 5.89 37.03 25.43
CA TYR A 121 5.39 37.74 24.27
C TYR A 121 3.87 37.87 24.27
N ASP A 122 3.40 39.02 23.80
CA ASP A 122 2.02 39.28 23.44
C ASP A 122 1.81 39.09 21.93
N TYR A 123 0.65 38.58 21.56
CA TYR A 123 0.29 38.31 20.17
C TYR A 123 -0.96 39.09 19.79
N ALA A 124 -0.80 40.14 18.99
CA ALA A 124 -1.90 40.94 18.48
C ALA A 124 -2.24 40.51 17.04
N PRO A 125 -3.53 40.30 16.68
CA PRO A 125 -3.91 39.98 15.31
C PRO A 125 -3.57 41.16 14.39
N ASN A 126 -2.81 40.88 13.32
CA ASN A 126 -2.41 41.88 12.35
C ASN A 126 -3.29 41.83 11.10
N LYS A 127 -3.09 42.71 10.13
CA LYS A 127 -3.90 42.71 8.91
C LYS A 127 -3.57 41.58 7.94
N PHE A 128 -2.45 40.86 8.11
CA PHE A 128 -1.90 39.96 7.11
C PHE A 128 -2.55 38.58 7.12
N LEU A 129 -2.75 38.00 5.94
CA LEU A 129 -3.30 36.65 5.78
C LEU A 129 -2.20 35.62 5.51
N ARG A 130 -2.48 34.36 5.84
CA ARG A 130 -1.69 33.20 5.46
C ARG A 130 -2.63 32.12 4.95
N LEU A 131 -2.35 31.57 3.77
CA LEU A 131 -3.06 30.43 3.22
C LEU A 131 -2.20 29.17 3.39
N GLU A 132 -2.81 28.07 3.79
CA GLU A 132 -2.16 26.77 3.93
C GLU A 132 -2.92 25.70 3.17
N LEU A 133 -2.18 24.77 2.58
CA LEU A 133 -2.69 23.51 2.07
C LEU A 133 -2.32 22.38 3.05
N ASN A 134 -2.78 21.16 2.78
CA ASN A 134 -2.29 19.99 3.49
C ASN A 134 -0.77 19.90 3.42
N ARG A 135 -0.16 19.54 4.56
CA ARG A 135 1.27 19.31 4.65
C ARG A 135 1.54 17.91 4.12
N HIS A 136 2.46 17.82 3.18
CA HIS A 136 3.00 16.56 2.69
C HIS A 136 4.46 16.44 3.14
N TRP A 137 4.92 15.21 3.34
CA TRP A 137 6.26 14.89 3.84
C TRP A 137 7.34 15.00 2.75
N ASP A 138 6.93 15.05 1.49
CA ASP A 138 7.75 15.16 0.27
C ASP A 138 8.27 16.59 -0.03
N GLY A 139 8.15 17.50 0.94
CA GLY A 139 8.69 18.86 0.83
C GLY A 139 7.86 19.82 -0.01
N HIS A 140 6.64 19.43 -0.43
CA HIS A 140 5.72 20.33 -1.12
C HIS A 140 5.48 21.63 -0.34
N ARG A 141 5.39 22.73 -1.09
CA ARG A 141 5.00 24.00 -0.48
C ARG A 141 3.56 23.85 0.00
N HIS A 142 3.34 24.18 1.26
CA HIS A 142 2.01 24.07 1.88
C HIS A 142 1.58 25.34 2.58
N SER A 143 2.37 26.42 2.55
CA SER A 143 2.05 27.67 3.24
C SER A 143 2.49 28.89 2.43
N TRP A 144 1.60 29.88 2.33
CA TRP A 144 1.79 31.15 1.64
C TRP A 144 1.34 32.27 2.56
N SER A 145 2.28 33.07 3.06
CA SER A 145 2.01 34.18 3.99
C SER A 145 2.13 35.52 3.27
N GLU A 146 1.23 36.47 3.54
CA GLU A 146 1.44 37.88 3.20
C GLU A 146 2.68 38.44 3.92
N GLY A 147 3.32 39.43 3.30
CA GLY A 147 4.49 40.09 3.87
C GLY A 147 5.19 40.99 2.84
N PRO A 148 6.51 41.24 2.99
CA PRO A 148 7.27 42.13 2.10
C PRO A 148 7.24 41.74 0.62
N ARG A 149 7.02 40.45 0.34
CA ARG A 149 6.94 39.90 -1.03
C ARG A 149 5.54 40.02 -1.66
N GLY A 150 4.64 40.83 -1.09
CA GLY A 150 3.33 41.15 -1.65
C GLY A 150 2.13 40.47 -0.98
N PRO A 151 0.91 40.87 -1.39
CA PRO A 151 -0.36 40.37 -0.83
C PRO A 151 -0.62 38.92 -1.21
N ILE A 152 -1.60 38.29 -0.53
CA ILE A 152 -1.92 36.87 -0.74
C ILE A 152 -2.48 36.64 -2.14
N ASP A 153 -3.15 37.65 -2.66
CA ASP A 153 -3.73 37.77 -4.00
C ASP A 153 -2.73 37.39 -5.10
N LYS A 154 -1.51 37.93 -5.02
CA LYS A 154 -0.43 37.65 -5.98
C LYS A 154 0.14 36.23 -5.86
N LYS A 155 -0.18 35.52 -4.77
CA LYS A 155 0.33 34.17 -4.48
C LYS A 155 -0.69 33.08 -4.81
N LEU A 156 -1.96 33.43 -5.03
CA LEU A 156 -3.00 32.48 -5.42
C LEU A 156 -2.65 31.65 -6.67
N PRO A 157 -2.03 32.21 -7.74
CA PRO A 157 -1.63 31.40 -8.88
C PRO A 157 -0.64 30.30 -8.47
N GLY A 158 0.35 30.63 -7.63
CA GLY A 158 1.30 29.65 -7.11
C GLY A 158 0.69 28.64 -6.13
N VAL A 159 -0.45 28.93 -5.50
CA VAL A 159 -1.22 27.94 -4.73
C VAL A 159 -1.88 26.95 -5.69
N LEU A 160 -2.53 27.45 -6.75
CA LEU A 160 -3.21 26.63 -7.72
C LEU A 160 -2.25 25.78 -8.57
N ASP A 161 -1.09 26.32 -8.91
CA ASP A 161 -0.01 25.59 -9.58
C ASP A 161 0.52 24.45 -8.71
N GLU A 162 0.62 24.66 -7.40
CA GLU A 162 1.03 23.61 -6.47
C GLU A 162 -0.03 22.50 -6.37
N ILE A 163 -1.32 22.85 -6.32
CA ILE A 163 -2.41 21.86 -6.38
C ILE A 163 -2.34 21.06 -7.69
N SER A 164 -2.13 21.75 -8.83
CA SER A 164 -2.01 21.12 -10.15
C SER A 164 -0.83 20.15 -10.19
N ARG A 165 0.34 20.57 -9.67
CA ARG A 165 1.53 19.72 -9.58
C ARG A 165 1.29 18.48 -8.73
N ARG A 166 0.62 18.61 -7.58
CA ARG A 166 0.30 17.46 -6.72
C ARG A 166 -0.66 16.50 -7.41
N HIS A 167 -1.63 17.02 -8.16
CA HIS A 167 -2.52 16.21 -9.00
C HIS A 167 -1.74 15.43 -10.06
N GLU A 168 -0.86 16.09 -10.82
CA GLU A 168 -0.02 15.43 -11.84
C GLU A 168 0.88 14.35 -11.25
N GLN A 169 1.47 14.59 -10.08
CA GLN A 169 2.28 13.58 -9.40
C GLN A 169 1.45 12.40 -8.89
N ALA A 170 0.24 12.65 -8.38
CA ALA A 170 -0.67 11.58 -7.97
C ALA A 170 -1.13 10.73 -9.17
N MET A 171 -1.50 11.37 -10.28
CA MET A 171 -1.78 10.70 -11.56
C MET A 171 -0.62 9.79 -11.98
N GLN A 172 0.61 10.33 -11.98
CA GLN A 172 1.78 9.57 -12.42
C GLN A 172 2.06 8.38 -11.51
N ARG A 173 1.92 8.56 -10.18
CA ARG A 173 2.07 7.46 -9.21
C ARG A 173 1.00 6.39 -9.40
N ARG A 174 -0.24 6.78 -9.69
CA ARG A 174 -1.33 5.83 -9.96
C ARG A 174 -1.03 5.02 -11.21
N LEU A 175 -0.65 5.68 -12.30
CA LEU A 175 -0.31 5.03 -13.56
C LEU A 175 0.88 4.08 -13.40
N SER A 176 1.98 4.53 -12.77
CA SER A 176 3.15 3.67 -12.56
C SER A 176 2.81 2.47 -11.66
N ALA A 177 1.98 2.67 -10.63
CA ALA A 177 1.53 1.57 -9.77
C ALA A 177 0.59 0.60 -10.51
N GLU A 178 -0.22 1.06 -11.46
CA GLU A 178 -1.02 0.19 -12.34
C GLU A 178 -0.12 -0.64 -13.27
N GLU A 179 0.88 -0.01 -13.89
CA GLU A 179 1.86 -0.67 -14.77
C GLU A 179 2.69 -1.72 -14.02
N GLU A 180 3.26 -1.36 -12.86
CA GLU A 180 4.02 -2.28 -12.02
C GLU A 180 3.17 -3.46 -11.53
N ARG A 181 1.90 -3.24 -11.20
CA ARG A 181 0.99 -4.33 -10.81
C ARG A 181 0.74 -5.28 -11.98
N ALA A 182 0.48 -4.75 -13.17
CA ALA A 182 0.28 -5.57 -14.36
C ALA A 182 1.56 -6.33 -14.75
N GLU A 183 2.74 -5.76 -14.56
CA GLU A 183 4.02 -6.44 -14.79
C GLU A 183 4.23 -7.59 -13.79
N ARG A 184 4.07 -7.33 -12.48
CA ARG A 184 4.18 -8.37 -11.46
C ARG A 184 3.17 -9.50 -11.66
N GLU A 185 1.96 -9.17 -12.12
CA GLU A 185 0.94 -10.17 -12.45
C GLU A 185 1.38 -11.05 -13.64
N ARG A 186 1.91 -10.45 -14.73
CA ARG A 186 2.46 -11.22 -15.86
C ARG A 186 3.64 -12.12 -15.45
N GLU A 187 4.55 -11.60 -14.65
CA GLU A 187 5.69 -12.38 -14.14
C GLU A 187 5.22 -13.54 -13.27
N TRP A 188 4.24 -13.31 -12.40
CA TRP A 188 3.64 -14.34 -11.58
C TRP A 188 3.04 -15.46 -12.42
N TYR A 189 2.21 -15.13 -13.43
CA TYR A 189 1.63 -16.14 -14.34
C TYR A 189 2.72 -16.93 -15.07
N ALA A 190 3.76 -16.27 -15.58
CA ALA A 190 4.86 -16.93 -16.26
C ALA A 190 5.69 -17.84 -15.34
N VAL A 191 5.83 -17.50 -14.06
CA VAL A 191 6.47 -18.37 -13.06
C VAL A 191 5.55 -19.54 -12.71
N HIS A 192 4.26 -19.29 -12.55
CA HIS A 192 3.26 -20.30 -12.22
C HIS A 192 3.17 -21.39 -13.30
N GLU A 193 3.03 -21.02 -14.57
CA GLU A 193 3.02 -21.97 -15.70
C GLU A 193 4.30 -22.82 -15.74
N ARG A 194 5.46 -22.20 -15.51
CA ARG A 194 6.74 -22.94 -15.44
C ARG A 194 6.79 -23.87 -14.23
N ALA A 195 6.25 -23.44 -13.09
CA ALA A 195 6.22 -24.24 -11.88
C ALA A 195 5.35 -25.49 -12.04
N GLU A 196 4.21 -25.40 -12.74
CA GLU A 196 3.36 -26.54 -13.05
C GLU A 196 4.10 -27.60 -13.87
N VAL A 197 4.80 -27.19 -14.93
CA VAL A 197 5.59 -28.10 -15.76
C VAL A 197 6.69 -28.77 -14.94
N LEU A 198 7.44 -27.97 -14.16
CA LEU A 198 8.53 -28.50 -13.32
C LEU A 198 8.03 -29.46 -12.24
N LEU A 199 6.84 -29.22 -11.67
CA LEU A 199 6.21 -30.11 -10.72
C LEU A 199 5.91 -31.48 -11.34
N GLN A 200 5.32 -31.50 -12.55
CA GLN A 200 5.02 -32.75 -13.25
C GLN A 200 6.30 -33.47 -13.67
N GLU A 201 7.33 -32.74 -14.12
CA GLU A 201 8.64 -33.33 -14.43
C GLU A 201 9.31 -33.94 -13.20
N ALA A 202 9.26 -33.27 -12.04
CA ALA A 202 9.79 -33.79 -10.79
C ALA A 202 9.08 -35.08 -10.36
N ASN A 203 7.75 -35.12 -10.46
CA ASN A 203 6.97 -36.33 -10.18
C ASN A 203 7.36 -37.49 -11.11
N ARG A 204 7.46 -37.23 -12.43
CA ARG A 204 7.89 -38.24 -13.41
C ARG A 204 9.29 -38.76 -13.09
N ALA A 205 10.22 -37.88 -12.74
CA ALA A 205 11.57 -38.25 -12.35
C ALA A 205 11.59 -39.10 -11.08
N GLU A 206 10.79 -38.76 -10.07
CA GLU A 206 10.68 -39.53 -8.82
C GLU A 206 10.14 -40.93 -9.07
N VAL A 207 9.08 -41.07 -9.87
CA VAL A 207 8.51 -42.38 -10.23
C VAL A 207 9.51 -43.22 -11.02
N LEU A 208 10.21 -42.62 -11.99
CA LEU A 208 11.23 -43.32 -12.77
C LEU A 208 12.39 -43.82 -11.89
N MET A 209 12.87 -42.98 -10.96
CA MET A 209 13.91 -43.37 -10.01
C MET A 209 13.45 -44.49 -9.08
N ALA A 210 12.21 -44.43 -8.59
CA ALA A 210 11.63 -45.49 -7.77
C ALA A 210 11.49 -46.81 -8.54
N GLN A 211 11.10 -46.77 -9.82
CA GLN A 211 11.08 -47.95 -10.68
C GLN A 211 12.48 -48.54 -10.89
N ALA A 212 13.48 -47.69 -11.20
CA ALA A 212 14.86 -48.13 -11.38
C ALA A 212 15.44 -48.79 -10.12
N ASP A 213 15.13 -48.25 -8.94
CA ASP A 213 15.54 -48.84 -7.66
C ASP A 213 14.83 -50.17 -7.37
N ARG A 214 13.53 -50.29 -7.67
CA ARG A 214 12.80 -51.56 -7.55
C ARG A 214 13.38 -52.62 -8.49
N TRP A 215 13.68 -52.26 -9.73
CA TRP A 215 14.32 -53.15 -10.68
C TRP A 215 15.71 -53.62 -10.19
N ARG A 216 16.53 -52.69 -9.67
CA ARG A 216 17.85 -53.05 -9.12
C ARG A 216 17.73 -54.06 -7.98
N ARG A 217 16.83 -53.82 -7.03
CA ARG A 217 16.56 -54.74 -5.92
C ARG A 217 16.05 -56.10 -6.41
N ALA A 218 15.17 -56.13 -7.42
CA ALA A 218 14.72 -57.38 -8.03
C ALA A 218 15.88 -58.16 -8.67
N CYS A 219 16.79 -57.49 -9.38
CA CYS A 219 18.00 -58.10 -9.93
C CYS A 219 18.92 -58.68 -8.82
N GLU A 220 19.12 -57.94 -7.73
CA GLU A 220 19.89 -58.41 -6.57
C GLU A 220 19.26 -59.65 -5.92
N ILE A 221 17.94 -59.64 -5.72
CA ILE A 221 17.20 -60.78 -5.16
C ILE A 221 17.27 -61.99 -6.10
N ARG A 222 17.12 -61.80 -7.43
CA ARG A 222 17.31 -62.89 -8.41
C ARG A 222 18.69 -63.53 -8.30
N GLY A 223 19.73 -62.71 -8.19
CA GLY A 223 21.11 -63.18 -7.98
C GLY A 223 21.27 -63.95 -6.67
N TYR A 224 20.68 -63.46 -5.59
CA TYR A 224 20.71 -64.13 -4.28
C TYR A 224 19.94 -65.46 -4.28
N VAL A 225 18.76 -65.50 -4.89
CA VAL A 225 17.94 -66.71 -5.05
C VAL A 225 18.67 -67.76 -5.88
N ALA A 226 19.36 -67.37 -6.96
CA ALA A 226 20.17 -68.28 -7.76
C ALA A 226 21.31 -68.89 -6.91
N ALA A 227 22.05 -68.07 -6.15
CA ALA A 227 23.10 -68.56 -5.26
C ALA A 227 22.54 -69.48 -4.16
N MET A 228 21.41 -69.13 -3.56
CA MET A 228 20.72 -69.92 -2.55
C MET A 228 20.24 -71.27 -3.09
N THR A 229 19.81 -71.30 -4.35
CA THR A 229 19.41 -72.52 -5.05
C THR A 229 20.60 -73.46 -5.23
N SER A 230 21.74 -72.96 -5.70
CA SER A 230 22.98 -73.75 -5.81
C SER A 230 23.43 -74.33 -4.45
N VAL A 231 23.33 -73.56 -3.36
CA VAL A 231 23.65 -74.04 -2.01
C VAL A 231 22.66 -75.12 -1.55
N ALA A 232 21.36 -74.94 -1.81
CA ALA A 232 20.33 -75.89 -1.40
C ALA A 232 20.44 -77.24 -2.12
N GLU A 233 20.92 -77.26 -3.37
CA GLU A 233 21.18 -78.49 -4.13
C GLU A 233 22.30 -79.34 -3.52
N GLY A 234 23.28 -78.71 -2.86
CA GLY A 234 24.39 -79.38 -2.19
C GLY A 234 24.11 -79.85 -0.75
N LEU A 235 22.91 -79.64 -0.21
CA LEU A 235 22.55 -80.06 1.16
C LEU A 235 22.25 -81.57 1.22
N ASP A 236 22.91 -82.32 2.10
CA ASP A 236 22.71 -83.77 2.26
C ASP A 236 21.41 -84.14 2.99
N ASP A 237 20.91 -83.29 3.89
CA ASP A 237 19.68 -83.52 4.67
C ASP A 237 18.41 -83.18 3.84
N PRO A 238 17.54 -84.17 3.53
CA PRO A 238 16.30 -83.94 2.79
C PRO A 238 15.34 -82.96 3.48
N ALA A 239 15.29 -82.93 4.81
CA ALA A 239 14.39 -82.06 5.56
C ALA A 239 14.84 -80.59 5.52
N MET A 240 16.15 -80.34 5.58
CA MET A 240 16.72 -79.00 5.37
C MET A 240 16.54 -78.53 3.92
N ARG A 241 16.73 -79.43 2.96
CA ARG A 241 16.52 -79.14 1.53
C ARG A 241 15.10 -78.68 1.25
N GLU A 242 14.09 -79.31 1.86
CA GLU A 242 12.68 -78.92 1.68
C GLU A 242 12.33 -77.58 2.36
N LYS A 243 12.95 -77.25 3.49
CA LYS A 243 12.82 -75.91 4.10
C LYS A 243 13.44 -74.83 3.19
N ALA A 244 14.62 -75.10 2.63
CA ALA A 244 15.29 -74.18 1.71
C ALA A 244 14.45 -73.95 0.44
N LYS A 245 13.90 -75.00 -0.18
CA LYS A 245 13.01 -74.88 -1.35
C LYS A 245 11.79 -74.00 -1.10
N ARG A 246 11.16 -74.10 0.08
CA ARG A 246 10.02 -73.23 0.43
C ARG A 246 10.41 -71.77 0.51
N TRP A 247 11.57 -71.46 1.08
CA TRP A 247 12.08 -70.09 1.15
C TRP A 247 12.50 -69.56 -0.21
N ILE A 248 13.17 -70.37 -1.04
CA ILE A 248 13.52 -70.06 -2.43
C ILE A 248 12.25 -69.67 -3.21
N ARG A 249 11.20 -70.50 -3.13
CA ARG A 249 9.93 -70.23 -3.80
C ARG A 249 9.32 -68.89 -3.37
N TRP A 250 9.24 -68.65 -2.06
CA TRP A 250 8.73 -67.38 -1.55
C TRP A 250 9.56 -66.18 -2.02
N ALA A 251 10.89 -66.29 -2.02
CA ALA A 251 11.79 -65.23 -2.47
C ALA A 251 11.67 -64.96 -3.97
N THR A 252 11.43 -65.99 -4.78
CA THR A 252 11.10 -65.85 -6.21
C THR A 252 9.80 -65.10 -6.41
N ASP A 253 8.71 -65.52 -5.74
CA ASP A 253 7.39 -64.87 -5.85
C ASP A 253 7.46 -63.40 -5.39
N TYR A 254 8.18 -63.12 -4.30
CA TYR A 254 8.42 -61.76 -3.82
C TYR A 254 9.18 -60.91 -4.84
N CYS A 255 10.20 -61.48 -5.50
CA CYS A 255 10.95 -60.78 -6.54
C CYS A 255 10.07 -60.41 -7.74
N GLU A 256 9.18 -61.31 -8.18
CA GLU A 256 8.23 -61.01 -9.25
C GLU A 256 7.27 -59.89 -8.86
N SER A 257 6.79 -59.86 -7.61
CA SER A 257 5.95 -58.77 -7.13
C SER A 257 6.66 -57.40 -7.08
N LEU A 258 8.00 -57.41 -6.97
CA LEU A 258 8.83 -56.21 -6.89
C LEU A 258 9.28 -55.71 -8.26
N ASP A 259 9.36 -56.58 -9.27
CA ASP A 259 9.87 -56.24 -10.60
C ASP A 259 8.90 -55.27 -11.31
N PRO A 260 9.32 -54.02 -11.59
CA PRO A 260 8.46 -53.04 -12.24
C PRO A 260 8.02 -53.45 -13.65
N PHE A 261 8.70 -54.40 -14.31
CA PHE A 261 8.31 -54.88 -15.64
C PHE A 261 7.14 -55.87 -15.64
N ASN A 262 6.67 -56.30 -14.46
CA ASN A 262 5.44 -57.07 -14.35
C ASN A 262 4.18 -56.18 -14.35
N GLN A 263 4.36 -54.85 -14.47
CA GLN A 263 3.30 -53.87 -14.71
C GLN A 263 3.45 -53.26 -16.11
N PRO A 264 2.37 -52.73 -16.72
CA PRO A 264 2.44 -52.00 -17.98
C PRO A 264 3.41 -50.81 -17.90
N ILE A 265 4.21 -50.62 -18.95
CA ILE A 265 5.11 -49.47 -19.08
C ILE A 265 4.30 -48.29 -19.60
N GLU A 266 3.87 -47.42 -18.68
CA GLU A 266 3.03 -46.27 -18.97
C GLU A 266 3.64 -44.99 -18.37
N MET A 267 3.21 -43.84 -18.89
CA MET A 267 3.60 -42.55 -18.32
C MET A 267 2.97 -42.41 -16.92
N PRO A 268 3.73 -41.95 -15.90
CA PRO A 268 3.16 -41.72 -14.57
C PRO A 268 1.98 -40.74 -14.63
N GLU A 269 0.97 -40.99 -13.80
CA GLU A 269 -0.18 -40.10 -13.66
C GLU A 269 0.26 -38.71 -13.20
N GLU A 270 -0.40 -37.69 -13.75
CA GLU A 270 -0.16 -36.31 -13.37
C GLU A 270 -0.69 -36.08 -11.95
N ILE A 271 0.11 -35.42 -11.12
CA ILE A 271 -0.29 -35.10 -9.76
C ILE A 271 -1.16 -33.85 -9.75
N GLU A 272 -2.08 -33.79 -8.78
CA GLU A 272 -2.91 -32.61 -8.58
C GLU A 272 -2.03 -31.38 -8.29
N ILE A 273 -2.25 -30.33 -9.08
CA ILE A 273 -1.56 -29.06 -8.94
C ILE A 273 -2.25 -28.31 -7.80
N THR A 274 -1.61 -28.30 -6.64
CA THR A 274 -2.03 -27.54 -5.45
C THR A 274 -1.03 -26.43 -5.18
N ALA A 275 -1.46 -25.37 -4.50
CA ALA A 275 -0.56 -24.28 -4.12
C ALA A 275 0.62 -24.76 -3.26
N GLU A 276 0.41 -25.78 -2.42
CA GLU A 276 1.46 -26.37 -1.59
C GLU A 276 2.48 -27.16 -2.43
N SER A 277 2.03 -27.93 -3.42
CA SER A 277 2.93 -28.70 -4.30
C SER A 277 3.71 -27.80 -5.26
N LEU A 278 3.15 -26.65 -5.67
CA LEU A 278 3.84 -25.66 -6.50
C LEU A 278 4.89 -24.86 -5.74
N ARG A 279 4.74 -24.68 -4.43
CA ARG A 279 5.58 -23.81 -3.60
C ARG A 279 7.11 -23.98 -3.82
N PRO A 280 7.68 -25.18 -3.95
CA PRO A 280 9.11 -25.36 -4.20
C PRO A 280 9.57 -24.78 -5.54
N PHE A 281 8.68 -24.70 -6.53
CA PHE A 281 8.95 -24.29 -7.91
C PHE A 281 8.61 -22.82 -8.20
N MET A 282 7.96 -22.13 -7.27
CA MET A 282 7.51 -20.73 -7.41
C MET A 282 8.63 -19.68 -7.24
N GLN A 283 9.90 -20.05 -7.09
CA GLN A 283 11.04 -19.11 -7.04
C GLN A 283 10.90 -17.95 -6.03
N GLY A 284 10.21 -18.20 -4.90
CA GLY A 284 9.96 -17.19 -3.86
C GLY A 284 8.67 -16.39 -4.05
N TRP A 285 7.94 -16.59 -5.14
CA TRP A 285 6.59 -16.04 -5.34
C TRP A 285 5.54 -16.81 -4.54
N ASP A 286 4.44 -16.13 -4.20
CA ASP A 286 3.31 -16.73 -3.49
C ASP A 286 2.51 -17.65 -4.44
N PRO A 287 2.36 -18.96 -4.14
CA PRO A 287 1.58 -19.86 -4.98
C PRO A 287 0.07 -19.59 -4.98
N TRP A 288 -0.46 -18.82 -4.01
CA TRP A 288 -1.90 -18.60 -3.87
C TRP A 288 -2.44 -17.45 -4.74
N GLY A 289 -1.57 -16.63 -5.32
CA GLY A 289 -1.97 -15.57 -6.24
C GLY A 289 -0.90 -14.51 -6.48
N PRO A 290 -1.10 -13.65 -7.49
CA PRO A 290 -0.20 -12.55 -7.77
C PRO A 290 -0.16 -11.55 -6.60
N PRO A 291 0.94 -10.79 -6.44
CA PRO A 291 1.05 -9.79 -5.39
C PRO A 291 -0.02 -8.70 -5.53
N ARG A 292 -0.58 -8.28 -4.40
CA ARG A 292 -1.55 -7.16 -4.33
C ARG A 292 -0.89 -5.79 -4.49
#